data_AF-A0A7Z2GKJ5-F1
#
_entry.id   AF-A0A7Z2GKJ5-F1
#
_cell.length_a   1.000
_cell.length_b   1.000
_cell.length_c   1.000
_cell.angle_alpha   90.00
_cell.angle_beta   90.00
_cell.angle_gamma   90.00
#
_symmetry.space_group_name_H-M   'P 1'
#
loop_
_entity.id
_entity.type
_entity.pdbx_description
1 polymer ?
#
loop_
_entity_poly.entity_id
_entity_poly.type
_entity_poly.pdbx_seq_one_letter_code
_entity_poly.pdbx_strand_id
1 'polypeptide(L)'
;MSEEYEVHGPHDHAVEHAASGHGAHGSADSFPGRMAVMTAILASIGAIFAYQSGNSENLALYYKNEAAIHKTEAANQWAYYQAKGEKQNLAELGSELSALAPNSDAAQRRFASDAERYKQQKEPIRAKAEALEKTVEDDDARSEKLLHGHHRWAQATTLIQISIALTAITLLTRRRWLLKISVGAAIVGVAMGALAFFGG
;
A
#
# COMPACT_ATOMS: atom_id res chain seq x y z
N MET A 1 -45.25 36.84 40.50
CA MET A 1 -44.04 36.19 39.98
C MET A 1 -44.08 34.78 40.54
N SER A 2 -44.54 33.82 39.74
CA SER A 2 -44.70 32.42 40.14
C SER A 2 -43.34 31.73 40.07
N GLU A 3 -42.86 31.19 41.18
CA GLU A 3 -41.70 30.30 41.20
C GLU A 3 -42.12 28.96 40.58
N GLU A 4 -41.61 28.70 39.39
CA GLU A 4 -41.77 27.43 38.68
C GLU A 4 -40.89 26.38 39.36
N TYR A 5 -41.53 25.51 40.14
CA TYR A 5 -40.90 24.33 40.71
C TYR A 5 -40.75 23.28 39.60
N GLU A 6 -39.59 23.30 38.94
CA GLU A 6 -39.21 22.28 37.96
C GLU A 6 -38.84 20.97 38.66
N VAL A 7 -39.83 20.08 38.80
CA VAL A 7 -39.64 18.73 39.34
C VAL A 7 -38.85 17.91 38.34
N HIS A 8 -37.55 17.77 38.58
CA HIS A 8 -36.66 16.93 37.76
C HIS A 8 -37.13 15.48 37.78
N GLY A 9 -37.28 14.89 36.60
CA GLY A 9 -37.71 13.50 36.46
C GLY A 9 -36.62 12.53 36.95
N PRO A 10 -36.97 11.33 37.45
CA PRO A 10 -35.98 10.32 37.86
C PRO A 10 -35.02 9.89 36.73
N HIS A 11 -35.35 10.23 35.47
CA HIS A 11 -34.49 10.04 34.31
C HIS A 11 -33.40 11.11 34.17
N ASP A 12 -33.61 12.35 34.63
CA ASP A 12 -32.57 13.40 34.60
C ASP A 12 -31.42 13.06 35.56
N HIS A 13 -31.74 12.47 36.71
CA HIS A 13 -30.73 11.92 37.63
C HIS A 13 -29.92 10.77 37.00
N ALA A 14 -30.55 9.90 36.20
CA ALA A 14 -29.85 8.81 35.51
C ALA A 14 -28.95 9.33 34.38
N VAL A 15 -29.36 10.40 33.69
CA VAL A 15 -28.57 11.06 32.65
C VAL A 15 -27.43 11.87 33.27
N GLU A 16 -27.60 12.53 34.42
CA GLU A 16 -26.49 13.15 35.17
C GLU A 16 -25.49 12.12 35.70
N HIS A 17 -25.94 10.93 36.12
CA HIS A 17 -25.06 9.83 36.52
C HIS A 17 -24.36 9.14 35.33
N ALA A 18 -24.94 9.18 34.13
CA ALA A 18 -24.30 8.69 32.90
C ALA A 18 -23.35 9.73 32.28
N ALA A 19 -23.70 11.03 32.35
CA ALA A 19 -22.89 12.15 31.85
C ALA A 19 -21.69 12.47 32.76
N SER A 20 -21.79 12.19 34.06
CA SER A 20 -20.65 12.21 34.99
C SER A 20 -19.60 11.12 34.72
N GLY A 21 -19.89 10.18 33.81
CA GLY A 21 -18.89 9.29 33.21
C GLY A 21 -17.96 9.98 32.20
N HIS A 22 -18.31 11.18 31.71
CA HIS A 22 -17.58 11.84 30.61
C HIS A 22 -17.15 13.30 30.82
N GLY A 23 -17.44 13.93 31.95
CA GLY A 23 -16.88 15.25 32.19
C GLY A 23 -17.43 15.91 33.44
N ALA A 24 -16.77 15.72 34.57
CA ALA A 24 -16.96 16.57 35.73
C ALA A 24 -15.61 16.80 36.42
N HIS A 25 -15.13 18.04 36.32
CA HIS A 25 -14.06 18.57 37.15
C HIS A 25 -14.55 18.63 38.61
N GLY A 26 -14.35 17.55 39.36
CA GLY A 26 -14.69 17.49 40.79
C GLY A 26 -14.21 16.18 41.40
N SER A 27 -13.22 16.26 42.29
CA SER A 27 -12.56 15.15 43.01
C SER A 27 -12.19 13.95 42.13
N ALA A 28 -11.24 14.16 41.21
CA ALA A 28 -10.71 13.12 40.34
C ALA A 28 -10.10 11.96 41.13
N ASP A 29 -10.76 10.81 41.09
CA ASP A 29 -10.06 9.54 41.26
C ASP A 29 -8.91 9.57 40.23
N SER A 30 -7.66 9.69 40.69
CA SER A 30 -6.51 9.98 39.81
C SER A 30 -6.26 8.86 38.79
N PHE A 31 -6.87 7.69 39.00
CA PHE A 31 -6.66 6.49 38.22
C PHE A 31 -7.35 6.54 36.84
N PRO A 32 -8.68 6.78 36.70
CA PRO A 32 -9.31 6.98 35.39
C PRO A 32 -8.70 8.12 34.56
N GLY A 33 -8.39 9.27 35.18
CA GLY A 33 -7.76 10.40 34.50
C GLY A 33 -6.37 10.06 33.94
N ARG A 34 -5.54 9.34 34.70
CA ARG A 34 -4.23 8.85 34.23
C ARG A 34 -4.35 7.85 33.08
N MET A 35 -5.35 6.97 33.12
CA MET A 35 -5.61 6.00 32.05
C MET A 35 -6.09 6.67 30.75
N ALA A 36 -6.92 7.71 30.85
CA ALA A 36 -7.36 8.51 29.72
C ALA A 36 -6.17 9.22 29.03
N VAL A 37 -5.29 9.86 29.81
CA VAL A 37 -4.08 10.51 29.28
C VAL A 37 -3.12 9.49 28.65
N MET A 38 -2.90 8.33 29.29
CA MET A 38 -2.10 7.25 28.71
C MET A 38 -2.65 6.76 27.38
N THR A 39 -3.98 6.59 27.28
CA THR A 39 -4.65 6.15 26.05
C THR A 39 -4.52 7.21 24.96
N ALA A 40 -4.67 8.50 25.30
CA ALA A 40 -4.49 9.59 24.35
C ALA A 40 -3.06 9.65 23.78
N ILE A 41 -2.04 9.48 24.62
CA ILE A 41 -0.63 9.46 24.18
C ILE A 41 -0.36 8.26 23.27
N LEU A 42 -0.83 7.06 23.65
CA LEU A 42 -0.69 5.86 22.82
C LEU A 42 -1.44 5.97 21.49
N ALA A 43 -2.61 6.62 21.48
CA ALA A 43 -3.37 6.88 20.27
C ALA A 43 -2.63 7.86 19.34
N SER A 44 -2.03 8.93 19.87
CA SER A 44 -1.23 9.87 19.06
C SER A 44 0.01 9.20 18.47
N ILE A 45 0.73 8.38 19.24
CA ILE A 45 1.89 7.63 18.74
C ILE A 45 1.44 6.59 17.70
N GLY A 46 0.34 5.87 17.98
CA GLY A 46 -0.26 4.92 17.05
C GLY A 46 -0.67 5.58 15.73
N ALA A 47 -1.22 6.79 15.77
CA ALA A 47 -1.57 7.56 14.57
C ALA A 47 -0.34 7.92 13.72
N ILE A 48 0.78 8.30 14.36
CA ILE A 48 2.04 8.60 13.66
C ILE A 48 2.58 7.35 12.96
N PHE A 49 2.58 6.21 13.64
CA PHE A 49 3.04 4.94 13.04
C PHE A 49 2.09 4.44 11.96
N ALA A 50 0.78 4.57 12.15
CA ALA A 50 -0.20 4.24 11.11
C ALA A 50 -0.01 5.11 9.86
N TYR A 51 0.28 6.40 10.03
CA TYR A 51 0.59 7.29 8.91
C TYR A 51 1.87 6.90 8.19
N GLN A 52 2.98 6.65 8.91
CA GLN A 52 4.23 6.20 8.28
C GLN A 52 4.09 4.84 7.60
N SER A 53 3.41 3.88 8.23
CA SER A 53 3.10 2.58 7.65
C SER A 53 2.29 2.73 6.36
N GLY A 54 1.23 3.55 6.39
CA GLY A 54 0.38 3.79 5.23
C GLY A 54 1.08 4.55 4.10
N ASN A 55 1.98 5.49 4.43
CA ASN A 55 2.75 6.20 3.42
C ASN A 55 3.77 5.28 2.71
N SER A 56 4.45 4.41 3.47
CA SER A 56 5.34 3.38 2.92
C SER A 56 4.57 2.37 2.04
N GLU A 57 3.37 1.96 2.48
CA GLU A 57 2.50 1.06 1.72
C GLU A 57 2.04 1.68 0.41
N ASN A 58 1.56 2.91 0.47
CA ASN A 58 1.06 3.64 -0.69
C ASN A 58 2.16 3.85 -1.73
N LEU A 59 3.38 4.18 -1.31
CA LEU A 59 4.51 4.32 -2.22
C LEU A 59 4.90 2.97 -2.85
N ALA A 60 4.95 1.89 -2.06
CA ALA A 60 5.22 0.55 -2.59
C ALA A 60 4.14 0.10 -3.60
N LEU A 61 2.86 0.32 -3.27
CA LEU A 61 1.73 0.04 -4.15
C LEU A 61 1.77 0.90 -5.42
N TYR A 62 2.16 2.17 -5.31
CA TYR A 62 2.35 3.07 -6.45
C TYR A 62 3.41 2.51 -7.43
N TYR A 63 4.61 2.21 -6.95
CA TYR A 63 5.67 1.65 -7.80
C TYR A 63 5.29 0.28 -8.38
N LYS A 64 4.59 -0.56 -7.62
CA LYS A 64 4.11 -1.85 -8.12
C LYS A 64 3.05 -1.70 -9.22
N ASN A 65 2.17 -0.71 -9.11
CA ASN A 65 1.18 -0.41 -10.14
C ASN A 65 1.84 0.14 -11.41
N GLU A 66 2.80 1.07 -11.28
CA GLU A 66 3.58 1.57 -12.43
C GLU A 66 4.35 0.43 -13.11
N ALA A 67 5.03 -0.43 -12.34
CA ALA A 67 5.70 -1.61 -12.87
C ALA A 67 4.72 -2.54 -13.62
N ALA A 68 3.50 -2.75 -13.10
CA ALA A 68 2.48 -3.55 -13.78
C ALA A 68 1.99 -2.92 -15.09
N ILE A 69 1.81 -1.59 -15.13
CA ILE A 69 1.46 -0.84 -16.34
C ILE A 69 2.58 -0.98 -17.38
N HIS A 70 3.83 -0.66 -17.00
CA HIS A 70 4.98 -0.75 -17.90
C HIS A 70 5.24 -2.19 -18.37
N LYS A 71 5.00 -3.20 -17.54
CA LYS A 71 5.11 -4.61 -17.91
C LYS A 71 4.06 -5.01 -18.95
N THR A 72 2.84 -4.48 -18.82
CA THR A 72 1.79 -4.67 -19.82
C THR A 72 2.16 -3.97 -21.13
N GLU A 73 2.72 -2.76 -21.06
CA GLU A 73 3.19 -2.03 -22.23
C GLU A 73 4.35 -2.75 -22.94
N ALA A 74 5.33 -3.26 -22.19
CA ALA A 74 6.42 -4.08 -22.71
C ALA A 74 5.90 -5.33 -23.41
N ALA A 75 4.96 -6.04 -22.79
CA ALA A 75 4.31 -7.21 -23.39
C ALA A 75 3.59 -6.87 -24.70
N ASN A 76 2.90 -5.73 -24.76
CA ASN A 76 2.27 -5.24 -25.99
C ASN A 76 3.30 -4.93 -27.08
N GLN A 77 4.44 -4.32 -26.73
CA GLN A 77 5.53 -4.07 -27.69
C GLN A 77 6.15 -5.37 -28.20
N TRP A 78 6.36 -6.37 -27.34
CA TRP A 78 6.84 -7.69 -27.75
C TRP A 78 5.84 -8.41 -28.66
N ALA A 79 4.54 -8.34 -28.36
CA ALA A 79 3.50 -8.87 -29.24
C ALA A 79 3.50 -8.16 -30.60
N TYR A 80 3.69 -6.84 -30.62
CA TYR A 80 3.79 -6.07 -31.86
C TYR A 80 5.04 -6.44 -32.67
N TYR A 81 6.19 -6.62 -32.01
CA TYR A 81 7.42 -7.11 -32.61
C TYR A 81 7.22 -8.51 -33.23
N GLN A 82 6.57 -9.42 -32.50
CA GLN A 82 6.27 -10.77 -32.97
C GLN A 82 5.37 -10.73 -34.21
N ALA A 83 4.28 -9.95 -34.18
CA ALA A 83 3.38 -9.79 -35.32
C ALA A 83 4.10 -9.21 -36.56
N LYS A 84 5.07 -8.32 -36.37
CA LYS A 84 5.94 -7.84 -37.47
C LYS A 84 6.88 -8.92 -37.97
N GLY A 85 7.41 -9.76 -37.08
CA GLY A 85 8.22 -10.93 -37.42
C GLY A 85 7.45 -11.94 -38.27
N GLU A 86 6.19 -12.20 -37.92
CA GLU A 86 5.31 -13.08 -38.72
C GLU A 86 5.09 -12.51 -40.13
N LYS A 87 4.81 -11.20 -40.25
CA LYS A 87 4.66 -10.53 -41.55
C LYS A 87 5.95 -10.56 -42.38
N GLN A 88 7.10 -10.42 -41.74
CA GLN A 88 8.41 -10.58 -42.36
C GLN A 88 8.57 -12.01 -42.90
N ASN A 89 8.32 -13.02 -42.07
CA ASN A 89 8.46 -14.43 -42.45
C ASN A 89 7.51 -14.81 -43.60
N LEU A 90 6.29 -14.28 -43.60
CA LEU A 90 5.34 -14.46 -44.72
C LEU A 90 5.82 -13.77 -46.01
N ALA A 91 6.45 -12.59 -45.91
CA ALA A 91 7.02 -11.91 -47.06
C ALA A 91 8.25 -12.65 -47.60
N GLU A 92 9.12 -13.16 -46.73
CA GLU A 92 10.27 -13.99 -47.12
C GLU A 92 9.81 -15.27 -47.83
N LEU A 93 8.84 -15.99 -47.25
CA LEU A 93 8.22 -17.16 -47.88
C LEU A 93 7.59 -16.83 -49.23
N GLY A 94 6.89 -15.69 -49.34
CA GLY A 94 6.29 -15.22 -50.60
C GLY A 94 7.34 -14.89 -51.66
N SER A 95 8.49 -14.34 -51.25
CA SER A 95 9.63 -14.09 -52.13
C SER A 95 10.24 -15.39 -52.64
N GLU A 96 10.49 -16.36 -51.75
CA GLU A 96 11.03 -17.68 -52.11
C GLU A 96 10.08 -18.41 -53.06
N LEU A 97 8.79 -18.46 -52.75
CA LEU A 97 7.81 -19.14 -53.59
C LEU A 97 7.66 -18.46 -54.96
N SER A 98 7.74 -17.12 -55.02
CA SER A 98 7.75 -16.39 -56.29
C SER A 98 8.99 -16.75 -57.11
N ALA A 99 10.17 -16.88 -56.49
CA ALA A 99 11.37 -17.27 -57.23
C ALA A 99 11.26 -18.62 -57.97
N LEU A 100 10.36 -19.51 -57.53
CA LEU A 100 10.06 -20.79 -58.20
C LEU A 100 9.00 -20.67 -59.32
N ALA A 101 8.26 -19.56 -59.41
CA ALA A 101 7.16 -19.38 -60.35
C ALA A 101 7.59 -18.64 -61.64
N PRO A 102 7.20 -19.10 -62.84
CA PRO A 102 7.54 -18.42 -64.10
C PRO A 102 6.95 -17.00 -64.18
N ASN A 103 7.72 -16.05 -64.73
CA ASN A 103 7.31 -14.65 -64.99
C ASN A 103 6.87 -13.84 -63.74
N SER A 104 7.42 -14.16 -62.56
CA SER A 104 6.99 -13.57 -61.28
C SER A 104 8.01 -12.61 -60.63
N ASP A 105 9.02 -12.16 -61.38
CA ASP A 105 10.11 -11.27 -60.90
C ASP A 105 9.61 -10.02 -60.16
N ALA A 106 8.50 -9.43 -60.62
CA ALA A 106 7.89 -8.27 -59.99
C ALA A 106 7.31 -8.60 -58.60
N ALA A 107 6.70 -9.78 -58.45
CA ALA A 107 6.17 -10.25 -57.17
C ALA A 107 7.30 -10.57 -56.19
N GLN A 108 8.35 -11.25 -56.66
CA GLN A 108 9.55 -11.53 -55.86
C GLN A 108 10.18 -10.26 -55.30
N ARG A 109 10.42 -9.25 -56.14
CA ARG A 109 11.01 -7.96 -55.70
C ARG A 109 10.13 -7.23 -54.69
N ARG A 110 8.80 -7.29 -54.86
CA ARG A 110 7.85 -6.69 -53.92
C ARG A 110 7.93 -7.36 -52.55
N PHE A 111 7.91 -8.69 -52.51
CA PHE A 111 8.00 -9.45 -51.26
C PHE A 111 9.35 -9.26 -50.57
N ALA A 112 10.46 -9.24 -51.32
CA ALA A 112 11.78 -8.95 -50.78
C ALA A 112 11.87 -7.54 -50.18
N SER A 113 11.26 -6.53 -50.81
CA SER A 113 11.25 -5.17 -50.25
C SER A 113 10.36 -5.04 -49.01
N ASP A 114 9.22 -5.73 -48.98
CA ASP A 114 8.34 -5.79 -47.82
C ASP A 114 9.04 -6.47 -46.62
N ALA A 115 9.78 -7.56 -46.86
CA ALA A 115 10.58 -8.25 -45.83
C ALA A 115 11.64 -7.32 -45.22
N GLU A 116 12.42 -6.63 -46.05
CA GLU A 116 13.43 -5.67 -45.59
C GLU A 116 12.80 -4.50 -44.83
N ARG A 117 11.65 -3.97 -45.30
CA ARG A 117 10.90 -2.94 -44.57
C ARG A 117 10.49 -3.42 -43.18
N TYR A 118 9.97 -4.64 -43.05
CA TYR A 118 9.57 -5.16 -41.74
C TYR A 118 10.76 -5.40 -40.81
N LYS A 119 11.89 -5.86 -41.36
CA LYS A 119 13.14 -6.01 -40.61
C LYS A 119 13.61 -4.68 -40.02
N GLN A 120 13.61 -3.60 -40.81
CA GLN A 120 13.97 -2.26 -40.33
C GLN A 120 12.98 -1.70 -39.30
N GLN A 121 11.69 -2.03 -39.41
CA GLN A 121 10.67 -1.61 -38.45
C GLN A 121 10.75 -2.35 -37.11
N LYS A 122 11.31 -3.57 -37.08
CA LYS A 122 11.39 -4.42 -35.88
C LYS A 122 12.39 -3.93 -34.85
N GLU A 123 13.55 -3.45 -35.28
CA GLU A 123 14.61 -2.91 -34.40
C GLU A 123 14.12 -1.83 -33.42
N PRO A 124 13.46 -0.74 -33.87
CA PRO A 124 12.97 0.29 -32.94
C PRO A 124 11.84 -0.22 -32.02
N ILE A 125 11.09 -1.25 -32.40
CA ILE A 125 10.06 -1.86 -31.55
C ILE A 125 10.73 -2.67 -30.44
N ARG A 126 11.75 -3.46 -30.79
CA ARG A 126 12.55 -4.22 -29.84
C ARG A 126 13.24 -3.31 -28.83
N ALA A 127 13.90 -2.25 -29.30
CA ALA A 127 14.55 -1.28 -28.42
C ALA A 127 13.58 -0.63 -27.43
N LYS A 128 12.34 -0.34 -27.86
CA LYS A 128 11.29 0.16 -26.96
C LYS A 128 10.84 -0.88 -25.93
N ALA A 129 10.67 -2.14 -26.34
CA ALA A 129 10.30 -3.23 -25.44
C ALA A 129 11.38 -3.44 -24.36
N GLU A 130 12.65 -3.53 -24.76
CA GLU A 130 13.79 -3.68 -23.85
C GLU A 130 13.95 -2.48 -22.90
N ALA A 131 13.70 -1.26 -23.39
CA ALA A 131 13.70 -0.06 -22.54
C ALA A 131 12.59 -0.09 -21.48
N LEU A 132 11.39 -0.55 -21.85
CA LEU A 132 10.27 -0.70 -20.90
C LEU A 132 10.55 -1.80 -19.87
N GLU A 133 11.12 -2.93 -20.27
CA GLU A 133 11.52 -4.01 -19.34
C GLU A 133 12.53 -3.52 -18.31
N LYS A 134 13.50 -2.69 -18.72
CA LYS A 134 14.45 -2.10 -17.80
C LYS A 134 13.78 -1.18 -16.77
N THR A 135 12.82 -0.36 -17.20
CA THR A 135 12.02 0.47 -16.28
C THR A 135 11.22 -0.38 -15.30
N VAL A 136 10.62 -1.48 -15.76
CA VAL A 136 9.90 -2.43 -14.90
C VAL A 136 10.82 -3.03 -13.84
N GLU A 137 12.03 -3.45 -14.23
CA GLU A 137 13.00 -4.03 -13.29
C GLU A 137 13.45 -3.01 -12.23
N ASP A 138 13.70 -1.76 -12.63
CA ASP A 138 14.05 -0.67 -11.72
C ASP A 138 12.91 -0.34 -10.74
N ASP A 139 11.66 -0.36 -11.20
CA ASP A 139 10.47 -0.06 -10.38
C ASP A 139 10.08 -1.22 -9.46
N ASP A 140 10.19 -2.47 -9.92
CA ASP A 140 10.02 -3.65 -9.07
C ASP A 140 11.10 -3.68 -7.97
N ALA A 141 12.37 -3.39 -8.31
CA ALA A 141 13.44 -3.32 -7.32
C ALA A 141 13.23 -2.19 -6.28
N ARG A 142 12.68 -1.05 -6.69
CA ARG A 142 12.29 0.04 -5.79
C ARG A 142 11.11 -0.35 -4.90
N SER A 143 10.08 -0.97 -5.47
CA SER A 143 8.91 -1.46 -4.74
C SER A 143 9.29 -2.50 -3.69
N GLU A 144 10.14 -3.46 -4.05
CA GLU A 144 10.54 -4.54 -3.15
C GLU A 144 11.36 -4.01 -1.95
N LYS A 145 12.25 -3.04 -2.16
CA LYS A 145 12.96 -2.37 -1.06
C LYS A 145 12.00 -1.68 -0.09
N LEU A 146 10.96 -1.03 -0.60
CA LEU A 146 9.94 -0.36 0.22
C LEU A 146 9.04 -1.36 0.98
N LEU A 147 8.71 -2.50 0.34
CA LEU A 147 7.89 -3.56 0.96
C LEU A 147 8.60 -4.27 2.11
N HIS A 148 9.93 -4.43 2.07
CA HIS A 148 10.69 -5.05 3.17
C HIS A 148 10.55 -4.27 4.49
N GLY A 149 10.42 -2.94 4.44
CA GLY A 149 10.16 -2.11 5.62
C GLY A 149 8.74 -2.25 6.16
N HIS A 150 7.75 -2.37 5.26
CA HIS A 150 6.31 -2.33 5.57
C HIS A 150 5.86 -3.41 6.55
N HIS A 151 6.43 -4.62 6.49
CA HIS A 151 6.05 -5.71 7.39
C HIS A 151 6.31 -5.37 8.87
N ARG A 152 7.36 -4.59 9.16
CA ARG A 152 7.74 -4.19 10.52
C ARG A 152 6.82 -3.09 11.06
N TRP A 153 6.37 -2.19 10.19
CA TRP A 153 5.42 -1.11 10.53
C TRP A 153 4.01 -1.63 10.82
N ALA A 154 3.55 -2.62 10.05
CA ALA A 154 2.26 -3.27 10.29
C ALA A 154 2.24 -4.04 11.63
N GLN A 155 3.33 -4.75 11.95
CA GLN A 155 3.48 -5.43 13.24
C GLN A 155 3.50 -4.45 14.42
N ALA A 156 4.20 -3.32 14.30
CA ALA A 156 4.22 -2.30 15.35
C ALA A 156 2.82 -1.68 15.57
N THR A 157 2.06 -1.41 14.50
CA THR A 157 0.72 -0.82 14.58
C THR A 157 -0.28 -1.75 15.26
N THR A 158 -0.26 -3.04 14.93
CA THR A 158 -1.14 -4.04 15.57
C THR A 158 -0.83 -4.22 17.07
N LEU A 159 0.45 -4.21 17.45
CA LEU A 159 0.85 -4.26 18.87
C LEU A 159 0.36 -3.04 19.66
N ILE A 160 0.36 -1.84 19.05
CA ILE A 160 -0.19 -0.64 19.69
C ILE A 160 -1.71 -0.76 19.88
N GLN A 161 -2.44 -1.28 18.89
CA GLN A 161 -3.88 -1.50 19.02
C GLN A 161 -4.21 -2.50 20.15
N ILE A 162 -3.43 -3.57 20.29
CA ILE A 162 -3.55 -4.52 21.40
C ILE A 162 -3.30 -3.82 22.75
N SER A 163 -2.29 -2.95 22.84
CA SER A 163 -2.00 -2.18 24.06
C SER A 163 -3.14 -1.23 24.44
N ILE A 164 -3.75 -0.55 23.47
CA ILE A 164 -4.92 0.32 23.69
C ILE A 164 -6.11 -0.50 24.21
N ALA A 165 -6.40 -1.65 23.60
CA ALA A 165 -7.47 -2.54 24.04
C ALA A 165 -7.24 -3.06 25.48
N LEU A 166 -6.01 -3.45 25.81
CA LEU A 166 -5.64 -3.88 27.16
C LEU A 166 -5.79 -2.75 28.19
N THR A 167 -5.50 -1.52 27.79
CA THR A 167 -5.65 -0.30 28.61
C THR A 167 -7.13 -0.04 28.92
N ALA A 168 -8.02 -0.18 27.94
CA ALA A 168 -9.47 -0.08 28.13
C ALA A 168 -10.02 -1.19 29.04
N ILE A 169 -9.58 -2.44 28.88
CA ILE A 169 -9.97 -3.56 29.76
C ILE A 169 -9.50 -3.32 31.20
N THR A 170 -8.30 -2.78 31.37
CA THR A 170 -7.73 -2.46 32.69
C THR A 170 -8.52 -1.35 33.39
N LEU A 171 -8.99 -0.36 32.63
CA LEU A 171 -9.87 0.70 33.14
C LEU A 171 -11.17 0.10 33.70
N LEU A 172 -11.81 -0.80 32.96
CA LEU A 172 -13.08 -1.44 33.35
C LEU A 172 -12.93 -2.42 34.54
N THR A 173 -11.81 -3.15 34.61
CA THR A 173 -11.59 -4.17 35.65
C THR A 173 -10.92 -3.65 36.93
N ARG A 174 -10.37 -2.41 36.93
CA ARG A 174 -9.60 -1.80 38.03
C ARG A 174 -8.47 -2.68 38.62
N ARG A 175 -7.99 -3.72 37.90
CA ARG A 175 -6.94 -4.63 38.38
C ARG A 175 -5.53 -4.08 38.08
N ARG A 176 -4.78 -3.73 39.12
CA ARG A 176 -3.45 -3.10 39.04
C ARG A 176 -2.35 -3.96 38.37
N TRP A 177 -2.49 -5.28 38.30
CA TRP A 177 -1.53 -6.14 37.59
C TRP A 177 -1.67 -6.02 36.06
N LEU A 178 -2.89 -5.82 35.56
CA LEU A 178 -3.14 -5.59 34.13
C LEU A 178 -2.52 -4.26 33.65
N LEU A 179 -2.44 -3.26 34.53
CA LEU A 179 -1.73 -2.00 34.25
C LEU A 179 -0.25 -2.23 33.92
N LYS A 180 0.44 -3.10 34.68
CA LYS A 180 1.85 -3.42 34.45
C LYS A 180 2.06 -4.11 33.10
N ILE A 181 1.12 -4.98 32.71
CA ILE A 181 1.14 -5.65 31.41
C ILE A 181 0.88 -4.66 30.27
N SER A 182 -0.10 -3.75 30.43
CA SER A 182 -0.40 -2.71 29.44
C SER A 182 0.79 -1.77 29.21
N VAL A 183 1.42 -1.28 30.29
CA VAL A 183 2.63 -0.44 30.19
C VAL A 183 3.80 -1.20 29.58
N GLY A 184 3.98 -2.48 29.95
CA GLY A 184 5.00 -3.33 29.33
C GLY A 184 4.78 -3.50 27.82
N ALA A 185 3.55 -3.79 27.41
CA ALA A 185 3.19 -3.89 25.99
C ALA A 185 3.37 -2.57 25.24
N ALA A 186 3.04 -1.43 25.86
CA ALA A 186 3.25 -0.10 25.29
C ALA A 186 4.74 0.19 25.05
N ILE A 187 5.61 -0.10 26.03
CA ILE A 187 7.06 0.10 25.91
C ILE A 187 7.63 -0.77 24.79
N VAL A 188 7.22 -2.05 24.72
CA VAL A 188 7.64 -2.96 23.65
C VAL A 188 7.17 -2.48 22.28
N GLY A 189 5.93 -2.01 22.15
CA GLY A 189 5.40 -1.45 20.91
C GLY A 189 6.15 -0.20 20.44
N VAL A 190 6.44 0.74 21.35
CA VAL A 190 7.24 1.94 21.06
C VAL A 190 8.67 1.57 20.66
N ALA A 191 9.29 0.62 21.36
CA ALA A 191 10.65 0.15 21.05
C ALA A 191 10.72 -0.55 19.69
N MET A 192 9.74 -1.39 19.34
CA MET A 192 9.66 -2.01 18.02
C MET A 192 9.43 -0.96 16.91
N GLY A 193 8.58 0.03 17.15
CA GLY A 193 8.38 1.16 16.22
C GLY A 193 9.66 1.98 16.02
N ALA A 194 10.40 2.26 17.09
CA ALA A 194 11.69 2.95 17.00
C ALA A 194 12.74 2.11 16.23
N LEU A 195 12.82 0.80 16.49
CA LEU A 195 13.72 -0.10 15.76
C LEU A 195 13.35 -0.22 14.27
N ALA A 196 12.06 -0.13 13.93
CA ALA A 196 11.61 -0.06 12.53
C ALA A 196 12.00 1.28 11.87
N PHE A 197 11.95 2.39 12.61
CA PHE A 197 12.36 3.71 12.13
C PHE A 197 13.87 3.85 11.90
N PHE A 198 14.70 3.26 12.76
CA PHE A 198 16.16 3.39 12.68
C PHE A 198 16.87 2.24 11.94
N GLY A 199 16.19 1.12 11.70
CA GLY A 199 16.79 -0.07 11.08
C GLY A 199 16.19 -0.45 9.73
N GLY A 200 15.53 0.50 9.05
CA GLY A 200 14.98 0.37 7.70
C GLY A 200 15.76 1.22 6.71
#